data_AF-A0A7K4S6Z3-F1
#
_entry.id   AF-A0A7K4S6Z3-F1
#
_cell.length_a   1.000
_cell.length_b   1.000
_cell.length_c   1.000
_cell.angle_alpha   90.00
_cell.angle_beta   90.00
_cell.angle_gamma   90.00
#
_symmetry.space_group_name_H-M   'P 1'
#
loop_
_entity.id
_entity.type
_entity.pdbx_description
1 polymer ?
#
loop_
_entity_poly.entity_id
_entity_poly.type
_entity_poly.pdbx_seq_one_letter_code
_entity_poly.pdbx_strand_id
1 'polypeptide(L)'
;TFIFKMSQPIPSYLIALAVGDIVSADVGPRSRVWAEPCLIEAAKKEYDGVIEEFLAVGEKLFGPYVWGRYGQRAWFPGAGVGASELVLTEPCAPPGRYDILFMPPSFPFGGMENPCLTFLTPCVLAGDRSLADVIIHEISHSWFGNLVTNATWGEFWLNEGFTMYAQRRISTEVYGLPYTCLEAATGRALLRQHMDNTGEDHPLNKLRVVIEPGPWGGFSLFVGVNPEDTYNETPYEKGFCFVSYLAHLVGDQSKFDGFLQVGASRYPSITADDALGFFLEYFPELKEKGVDTIPGFEFDRWLNTPGWPPYLPDLSPGEQLMKPAEELAELWAADGLNMEAIEAVDVAAWRTYQLVYFLDQVLQKSPLPEGNVERLSKMYPKISKAQNAELRLRWCQIILKNNLEAEYSKVKDFLHSQGKQKYTLPLYRAMWAGPEAARALAMETFSATAPQLHINVQNYVKKILGLEVAE
;
A
#
# COMPACT_ATOMS: atom_id res chain seq x y z
N THR A 1 33.87 -5.37 5.08
CA THR A 1 33.12 -5.87 3.91
C THR A 1 31.95 -6.69 4.38
N PHE A 2 30.75 -6.39 3.90
CA PHE A 2 29.55 -7.19 4.14
C PHE A 2 29.33 -8.12 2.95
N ILE A 3 28.96 -9.38 3.23
CA ILE A 3 28.67 -10.40 2.21
C ILE A 3 27.26 -10.91 2.48
N PHE A 4 26.45 -11.00 1.43
CA PHE A 4 25.07 -11.47 1.47
C PHE A 4 24.88 -12.60 0.45
N LYS A 5 23.99 -13.54 0.75
CA LYS A 5 23.62 -14.64 -0.14
C LYS A 5 22.10 -14.81 -0.16
N MET A 6 21.49 -14.72 -1.34
CA MET A 6 20.12 -15.16 -1.58
C MET A 6 20.17 -16.52 -2.26
N SER A 7 19.62 -17.56 -1.61
CA SER A 7 19.66 -18.93 -2.16
C SER A 7 18.45 -19.25 -3.02
N GLN A 8 17.34 -18.53 -2.81
CA GLN A 8 16.16 -18.64 -3.66
C GLN A 8 16.36 -17.82 -4.95
N PRO A 9 15.91 -18.29 -6.11
CA PRO A 9 15.86 -17.46 -7.32
C PRO A 9 14.94 -16.26 -7.09
N ILE A 10 15.39 -15.06 -7.45
CA ILE A 10 14.56 -13.85 -7.39
C ILE A 10 14.73 -13.05 -8.69
N PRO A 11 13.67 -12.38 -9.18
CA PRO A 11 13.79 -11.38 -10.24
C PRO A 11 14.67 -10.21 -9.78
N SER A 12 15.36 -9.57 -10.72
CA SER A 12 16.36 -8.54 -10.41
C SER A 12 15.80 -7.28 -9.76
N TYR A 13 14.52 -6.96 -9.96
CA TYR A 13 13.89 -5.78 -9.34
C TYR A 13 13.76 -5.89 -7.82
N LEU A 14 13.83 -7.11 -7.27
CA LEU A 14 13.79 -7.37 -5.84
C LEU A 14 15.15 -7.21 -5.15
N ILE A 15 16.23 -7.01 -5.92
CA ILE A 15 17.57 -6.74 -5.37
C ILE A 15 17.55 -5.35 -4.73
N ALA A 16 17.88 -5.29 -3.44
CA ALA A 16 18.00 -4.05 -2.69
C ALA A 16 19.34 -3.91 -2.00
N LEU A 17 19.75 -2.66 -1.79
CA LEU A 17 20.92 -2.30 -1.01
C LEU A 17 20.64 -1.00 -0.25
N ALA A 18 20.88 -1.02 1.05
CA ALA A 18 20.91 0.18 1.89
C ALA A 18 22.22 0.22 2.67
N VAL A 19 22.82 1.41 2.74
CA VAL A 19 24.05 1.67 3.48
C VAL A 19 23.87 2.98 4.23
N GLY A 20 24.10 2.97 5.53
CA GLY A 20 23.94 4.13 6.40
C GLY A 20 24.30 3.80 7.85
N ASP A 21 24.01 4.72 8.75
CA ASP A 21 24.05 4.47 10.19
C ASP A 21 22.80 3.68 10.59
N ILE A 22 22.87 2.35 10.52
CA ILE A 22 21.72 1.46 10.69
C ILE A 22 21.98 0.56 11.90
N VAL A 23 21.08 0.64 12.86
CA VAL A 23 21.02 -0.25 14.03
C VAL A 23 19.79 -1.15 13.93
N SER A 24 19.68 -2.13 14.82
CA SER A 24 18.70 -3.20 14.67
C SER A 24 18.18 -3.70 16.01
N ALA A 25 16.90 -4.07 16.09
CA ALA A 25 16.25 -4.60 17.28
C ALA A 25 15.29 -5.75 16.95
N ASP A 26 15.39 -6.85 17.69
CA ASP A 26 14.48 -7.99 17.51
C ASP A 26 13.07 -7.62 17.99
N VAL A 27 12.06 -8.02 17.21
CA VAL A 27 10.62 -7.75 17.44
C VAL A 27 9.76 -9.00 17.36
N GLY A 28 10.37 -10.17 17.14
CA GLY A 28 9.68 -11.45 17.04
C GLY A 28 10.67 -12.61 16.98
N PRO A 29 10.18 -13.86 17.00
CA PRO A 29 11.03 -15.05 17.00
C PRO A 29 11.90 -15.18 15.73
N ARG A 30 11.46 -14.57 14.63
CA ARG A 30 12.12 -14.61 13.32
C ARG A 30 12.07 -13.26 12.59
N SER A 31 11.96 -12.16 13.34
CA SER A 31 11.82 -10.82 12.76
C SER A 31 12.59 -9.75 13.51
N ARG A 32 13.22 -8.87 12.73
CA ARG A 32 13.98 -7.73 13.22
C ARG A 32 13.59 -6.46 12.48
N VAL A 33 13.56 -5.35 13.22
CA VAL A 33 13.51 -4.02 12.62
C VAL A 33 14.92 -3.41 12.54
N TRP A 34 15.18 -2.72 11.45
CA TRP A 34 16.40 -1.98 11.16
C TRP A 34 16.04 -0.53 10.90
N ALA A 35 16.78 0.43 11.45
CA ALA A 35 16.53 1.86 11.27
C ALA A 35 17.75 2.69 11.67
N GLU A 36 17.71 4.00 11.40
CA GLU A 36 18.62 4.95 12.04
C GLU A 36 18.47 4.93 13.57
N PRO A 37 19.54 5.20 14.35
CA PRO A 37 19.49 5.14 15.82
C PRO A 37 18.37 5.95 16.46
N CYS A 38 17.96 7.06 15.86
CA CYS A 38 16.89 7.91 16.37
C CYS A 38 15.48 7.28 16.22
N LEU A 39 15.31 6.29 15.35
CA LEU A 39 14.01 5.65 15.06
C LEU A 39 13.87 4.25 15.66
N ILE A 40 14.97 3.63 16.11
CA ILE A 40 14.96 2.19 16.46
C ILE A 40 14.01 1.85 17.62
N GLU A 41 13.90 2.71 18.64
CA GLU A 41 13.00 2.47 19.77
C GLU A 41 11.52 2.62 19.36
N ALA A 42 11.21 3.59 18.49
CA ALA A 42 9.87 3.74 17.93
C ALA A 42 9.50 2.52 17.07
N ALA A 43 10.39 2.12 16.17
CA ALA A 43 10.22 0.93 15.32
C ALA A 43 10.02 -0.35 16.15
N LYS A 44 10.84 -0.55 17.18
CA LYS A 44 10.71 -1.69 18.08
C LYS A 44 9.36 -1.69 18.77
N LYS A 45 8.96 -0.58 19.40
CA LYS A 45 7.69 -0.48 20.12
C LYS A 45 6.48 -0.72 19.21
N GLU A 46 6.54 -0.21 17.99
CA GLU A 46 5.45 -0.32 17.00
C GLU A 46 5.25 -1.77 16.54
N TYR A 47 6.34 -2.51 16.29
CA TYR A 47 6.29 -3.85 15.67
C TYR A 47 6.54 -5.03 16.61
N ASP A 48 6.82 -4.79 17.89
CA ASP A 48 7.03 -5.86 18.89
C ASP A 48 5.84 -6.83 18.99
N GLY A 49 6.08 -8.07 18.55
CA GLY A 49 5.15 -9.19 18.49
C GLY A 49 4.20 -9.19 17.28
N VAL A 50 4.13 -8.10 16.52
CA VAL A 50 3.09 -7.90 15.49
C VAL A 50 3.36 -8.71 14.22
N ILE A 51 4.62 -8.76 13.79
CA ILE A 51 4.99 -9.39 12.51
C ILE A 51 4.71 -10.89 12.51
N GLU A 52 4.97 -11.56 13.64
CA GLU A 52 4.80 -13.02 13.74
C GLU A 52 3.33 -13.44 13.64
N GLU A 53 2.42 -12.64 14.19
CA GLU A 53 0.97 -12.88 14.06
C GLU A 53 0.55 -12.92 12.59
N PHE A 54 0.97 -11.92 11.81
CA PHE A 54 0.65 -11.84 10.39
C PHE A 54 1.33 -12.93 9.56
N LEU A 55 2.60 -13.24 9.85
CA LEU A 55 3.30 -14.35 9.20
C LEU A 55 2.61 -15.69 9.44
N ALA A 56 2.21 -15.97 10.68
CA ALA A 56 1.53 -17.22 11.02
C ALA A 56 0.18 -17.36 10.30
N VAL A 57 -0.59 -16.27 10.19
CA VAL A 57 -1.84 -16.26 9.42
C VAL A 57 -1.56 -16.44 7.92
N GLY A 58 -0.57 -15.73 7.37
CA GLY A 58 -0.14 -15.90 5.98
C GLY A 58 0.28 -17.33 5.67
N GLU A 59 1.06 -17.96 6.55
CA GLU A 59 1.49 -19.36 6.39
C GLU A 59 0.34 -20.35 6.42
N LYS A 60 -0.64 -20.13 7.30
CA LYS A 60 -1.88 -20.94 7.37
C LYS A 60 -2.68 -20.83 6.07
N LEU A 61 -2.75 -19.63 5.48
CA LEU A 61 -3.56 -19.37 4.28
C LEU A 61 -2.86 -19.75 2.98
N PHE A 62 -1.56 -19.50 2.85
CA PHE A 62 -0.84 -19.55 1.56
C PHE A 62 0.32 -20.56 1.52
N GLY A 63 0.56 -21.29 2.62
CA GLY A 63 1.63 -22.28 2.73
C GLY A 63 2.90 -21.71 3.37
N PRO A 64 3.94 -22.53 3.56
CA PRO A 64 5.09 -22.18 4.40
C PRO A 64 5.84 -20.94 3.90
N TYR A 65 6.37 -20.14 4.82
CA TYR A 65 7.27 -19.04 4.49
C TYR A 65 8.66 -19.58 4.16
N VAL A 66 9.03 -19.55 2.88
CA VAL A 66 10.25 -20.23 2.37
C VAL A 66 11.51 -19.37 2.31
N TRP A 67 11.43 -18.11 2.78
CA TRP A 67 12.55 -17.17 2.71
C TRP A 67 13.48 -17.30 3.92
N GLY A 68 14.77 -17.47 3.65
CA GLY A 68 15.80 -17.70 4.67
C GLY A 68 16.42 -16.41 5.23
N ARG A 69 17.65 -16.51 5.78
CA ARG A 69 18.45 -15.37 6.23
C ARG A 69 19.52 -15.03 5.19
N TYR A 70 19.80 -13.74 4.97
CA TYR A 70 21.08 -13.35 4.36
C TYR A 70 22.22 -13.73 5.30
N GLY A 71 23.04 -14.73 4.94
CA GLY A 71 24.22 -15.10 5.72
C GLY A 71 25.25 -13.97 5.70
N GLN A 72 25.40 -13.22 6.80
CA GLN A 72 26.49 -12.26 6.95
C GLN A 72 27.78 -13.01 7.26
N ARG A 73 28.78 -12.91 6.38
CA ARG A 73 30.19 -13.25 6.72
C ARG A 73 30.94 -11.95 6.99
N ALA A 74 31.34 -11.74 8.24
CA ALA A 74 32.30 -10.69 8.58
C ALA A 74 33.72 -11.23 8.40
N TRP A 75 34.54 -10.57 7.59
CA TRP A 75 35.97 -10.86 7.45
C TRP A 75 36.75 -9.98 8.42
N PHE A 76 37.50 -10.59 9.34
CA PHE A 76 38.44 -9.89 10.20
C PHE A 76 39.85 -9.91 9.55
N PRO A 77 40.45 -8.76 9.21
CA PRO A 77 41.84 -8.70 8.77
C PRO A 77 42.73 -8.89 9.99
N GLY A 78 43.23 -10.10 10.26
CA GLY A 78 44.15 -10.28 11.38
C GLY A 78 44.35 -11.69 11.91
N ALA A 79 44.42 -12.72 11.07
CA ALA A 79 45.01 -14.00 11.47
C ALA A 79 45.74 -14.61 10.28
N GLY A 80 47.04 -14.87 10.47
CA GLY A 80 47.92 -15.44 9.47
C GLY A 80 47.49 -16.84 9.04
N VAL A 81 48.07 -17.23 7.91
CA VAL A 81 48.04 -18.54 7.26
C VAL A 81 47.76 -19.68 8.24
N GLY A 82 46.57 -20.29 8.13
CA GLY A 82 46.18 -21.47 8.89
C GLY A 82 45.22 -21.20 10.05
N ALA A 83 44.01 -20.69 9.75
CA ALA A 83 42.89 -20.76 10.68
C ALA A 83 41.74 -21.51 9.99
N SER A 84 41.38 -22.65 10.56
CA SER A 84 40.18 -23.42 10.24
C SER A 84 38.98 -22.48 10.09
N GLU A 85 38.28 -22.56 8.96
CA GLU A 85 36.99 -21.93 8.71
C GLU A 85 36.05 -22.24 9.88
N LEU A 86 35.92 -21.31 10.83
CA LEU A 86 34.79 -21.31 11.73
C LEU A 86 33.61 -20.76 10.94
N VAL A 87 33.02 -21.63 10.11
CA VAL A 87 31.68 -21.37 9.61
C VAL A 87 30.80 -21.35 10.86
N LEU A 88 30.26 -20.19 11.23
CA LEU A 88 29.05 -20.16 12.04
C LEU A 88 27.91 -20.68 11.16
N THR A 89 27.96 -21.97 10.81
CA THR A 89 26.74 -22.73 10.56
C THR A 89 26.16 -22.89 11.94
N GLU A 90 25.25 -22.01 12.34
CA GLU A 90 24.31 -22.42 13.39
C GLU A 90 23.62 -23.68 12.87
N PRO A 91 23.84 -24.85 13.51
CA PRO A 91 23.28 -26.11 13.07
C PRO A 91 21.83 -26.18 13.60
N CYS A 92 20.96 -25.43 12.95
CA CYS A 92 19.49 -25.54 12.93
C CYS A 92 19.03 -24.30 12.16
N ALA A 93 18.64 -24.41 10.90
CA ALA A 93 17.98 -23.28 10.24
C ALA A 93 16.69 -22.98 11.05
N PRO A 94 16.54 -21.79 11.66
CA PRO A 94 15.29 -21.41 12.30
C PRO A 94 14.16 -21.34 11.24
N PRO A 95 12.87 -21.29 11.63
CA PRO A 95 11.81 -20.90 10.70
C PRO A 95 12.22 -19.62 9.94
N GLY A 96 11.83 -19.51 8.67
CA GLY A 96 12.33 -18.46 7.75
C GLY A 96 12.27 -17.04 8.34
N ARG A 97 13.13 -16.13 7.91
CA ARG A 97 13.34 -14.81 8.57
C ARG A 97 12.72 -13.66 7.77
N TYR A 98 11.96 -12.80 8.45
CA TYR A 98 11.34 -11.61 7.87
C TYR A 98 11.79 -10.35 8.62
N ASP A 99 12.73 -9.60 8.06
CA ASP A 99 13.19 -8.33 8.62
C ASP A 99 12.56 -7.13 7.90
N ILE A 100 12.48 -6.00 8.61
CA ILE A 100 12.00 -4.71 8.08
C ILE A 100 13.11 -3.66 8.22
N LEU A 101 13.38 -2.90 7.17
CA LEU A 101 14.20 -1.69 7.21
C LEU A 101 13.31 -0.45 7.07
N PHE A 102 13.27 0.37 8.11
CA PHE A 102 12.70 1.71 8.04
C PHE A 102 13.64 2.63 7.29
N MET A 103 13.18 3.09 6.14
CA MET A 103 13.91 4.02 5.29
C MET A 103 13.82 5.45 5.84
N PRO A 104 14.67 6.38 5.38
CA PRO A 104 14.51 7.79 5.69
C PRO A 104 13.15 8.35 5.22
N PRO A 105 12.66 9.47 5.79
CA PRO A 105 11.36 10.03 5.43
C PRO A 105 11.17 10.41 3.96
N SER A 106 12.26 10.53 3.20
CA SER A 106 12.24 10.80 1.75
C SER A 106 11.86 9.58 0.90
N PHE A 107 11.76 8.38 1.48
CA PHE A 107 11.35 7.17 0.78
C PHE A 107 9.96 7.35 0.14
N PRO A 108 9.84 7.23 -1.19
CA PRO A 108 8.65 7.70 -1.90
C PRO A 108 7.46 6.73 -1.84
N PHE A 109 7.69 5.48 -1.46
CA PHE A 109 6.69 4.40 -1.50
C PHE A 109 6.12 4.06 -0.10
N GLY A 110 5.13 3.16 -0.07
CA GLY A 110 4.61 2.58 1.17
C GLY A 110 5.61 1.60 1.77
N GLY A 111 5.92 0.56 1.01
CA GLY A 111 7.00 -0.37 1.25
C GLY A 111 7.60 -0.86 -0.07
N MET A 112 8.55 -1.78 0.05
CA MET A 112 9.07 -2.58 -1.04
C MET A 112 9.38 -3.96 -0.47
N GLU A 113 8.86 -4.99 -1.12
CA GLU A 113 8.78 -6.38 -0.69
C GLU A 113 10.11 -7.15 -0.81
N ASN A 114 11.24 -6.47 -0.69
CA ASN A 114 12.56 -7.06 -0.91
C ASN A 114 12.75 -8.31 -0.02
N PRO A 115 12.99 -9.49 -0.60
CA PRO A 115 13.01 -10.74 0.15
C PRO A 115 13.99 -10.70 1.30
N CYS A 116 13.53 -11.19 2.46
CA CYS A 116 14.24 -11.20 3.75
C CYS A 116 14.49 -9.81 4.39
N LEU A 117 14.23 -8.69 3.72
CA LEU A 117 14.43 -7.34 4.27
C LEU A 117 13.50 -6.32 3.58
N THR A 118 12.23 -6.31 3.97
CA THR A 118 11.24 -5.36 3.45
C THR A 118 11.64 -3.92 3.77
N PHE A 119 11.65 -3.04 2.79
CA PHE A 119 11.84 -1.61 3.04
C PHE A 119 10.48 -0.98 3.34
N LEU A 120 10.43 -0.09 4.33
CA LEU A 120 9.18 0.50 4.79
C LEU A 120 9.35 1.99 5.07
N THR A 121 8.33 2.77 4.74
CA THR A 121 8.27 4.20 5.08
C THR A 121 8.22 4.40 6.60
N PRO A 122 8.89 5.42 7.17
CA PRO A 122 8.78 5.71 8.60
C PRO A 122 7.41 6.32 8.95
N CYS A 123 6.57 6.66 7.96
CA CYS A 123 5.21 7.17 8.20
C CYS A 123 4.28 6.18 8.92
N VAL A 124 4.63 4.89 8.94
CA VAL A 124 3.86 3.86 9.66
C VAL A 124 4.19 3.81 11.16
N LEU A 125 5.22 4.53 11.61
CA LEU A 125 5.57 4.66 13.03
C LEU A 125 4.64 5.66 13.73
N ALA A 126 3.36 5.29 13.85
CA ALA A 126 2.33 6.15 14.44
C ALA A 126 2.46 6.28 15.97
N GLY A 127 3.13 5.32 16.63
CA GLY A 127 3.37 5.29 18.07
C GLY A 127 2.31 4.52 18.87
N ASP A 128 1.26 4.05 18.19
CA ASP A 128 0.08 3.38 18.74
C ASP A 128 -0.31 2.11 17.96
N ARG A 129 0.52 1.66 17.01
CA ARG A 129 0.31 0.49 16.14
C ARG A 129 -0.83 0.63 15.13
N SER A 130 -1.38 1.84 14.98
CA SER A 130 -2.54 2.11 14.12
C SER A 130 -2.28 1.94 12.63
N LEU A 131 -1.01 1.85 12.20
CA LEU A 131 -0.58 1.58 10.82
C LEU A 131 0.32 0.34 10.71
N ALA A 132 0.41 -0.47 11.78
CA ALA A 132 1.28 -1.64 11.77
C ALA A 132 0.80 -2.71 10.77
N ASP A 133 -0.51 -2.74 10.49
CA ASP A 133 -1.16 -3.61 9.50
C ASP A 133 -0.75 -3.32 8.04
N VAL A 134 -0.17 -2.16 7.74
CA VAL A 134 0.39 -1.86 6.41
C VAL A 134 1.45 -2.90 5.99
N ILE A 135 2.16 -3.51 6.96
CA ILE A 135 3.15 -4.54 6.66
C ILE A 135 2.53 -5.83 6.10
N ILE A 136 1.23 -6.07 6.32
CA ILE A 136 0.54 -7.27 5.82
C ILE A 136 0.65 -7.35 4.30
N HIS A 137 0.63 -6.21 3.60
CA HIS A 137 0.83 -6.14 2.15
C HIS A 137 2.20 -6.72 1.75
N GLU A 138 3.26 -6.21 2.35
CA GLU A 138 4.64 -6.63 2.09
C GLU A 138 4.90 -8.09 2.52
N ILE A 139 4.22 -8.54 3.59
CA ILE A 139 4.23 -9.96 3.98
C ILE A 139 3.59 -10.81 2.89
N SER A 140 2.44 -10.39 2.37
CA SER A 140 1.69 -11.13 1.34
C SER A 140 2.49 -11.29 0.04
N HIS A 141 3.32 -10.30 -0.30
CA HIS A 141 4.24 -10.40 -1.43
C HIS A 141 5.23 -11.56 -1.34
N SER A 142 5.51 -12.06 -0.14
CA SER A 142 6.33 -13.25 0.08
C SER A 142 5.78 -14.49 -0.64
N TRP A 143 4.49 -14.51 -0.99
CA TRP A 143 3.88 -15.53 -1.86
C TRP A 143 3.56 -14.97 -3.25
N PHE A 144 2.91 -13.80 -3.32
CA PHE A 144 2.42 -13.21 -4.57
C PHE A 144 3.32 -12.05 -5.03
N GLY A 145 4.19 -12.29 -5.99
CA GLY A 145 5.22 -11.36 -6.45
C GLY A 145 6.62 -11.91 -6.26
N ASN A 146 6.96 -12.37 -5.06
CA ASN A 146 8.29 -12.92 -4.78
C ASN A 146 8.44 -14.39 -5.18
N LEU A 147 7.46 -15.26 -4.88
CA LEU A 147 7.48 -16.66 -5.32
C LEU A 147 6.87 -16.83 -6.71
N VAL A 148 5.69 -16.26 -6.90
CA VAL A 148 5.01 -16.22 -8.20
C VAL A 148 5.09 -14.79 -8.72
N THR A 149 5.98 -14.55 -9.66
CA THR A 149 6.22 -13.20 -10.21
C THR A 149 5.49 -13.02 -11.54
N ASN A 150 4.98 -11.82 -11.82
CA ASN A 150 4.61 -11.44 -13.18
C ASN A 150 5.79 -11.58 -14.16
N ALA A 151 5.58 -12.22 -15.31
CA ALA A 151 6.63 -12.40 -16.32
C ALA A 151 7.01 -11.08 -17.00
N THR A 152 6.08 -10.11 -17.07
CA THR A 152 6.31 -8.78 -17.65
C THR A 152 5.59 -7.71 -16.83
N TRP A 153 6.12 -6.48 -16.84
CA TRP A 153 5.49 -5.33 -16.18
C TRP A 153 4.12 -4.96 -16.75
N GLY A 154 3.83 -5.38 -18.00
CA GLY A 154 2.51 -5.22 -18.60
C GLY A 154 1.39 -5.94 -17.83
N GLU A 155 1.77 -6.88 -16.96
CA GLU A 155 0.85 -7.69 -16.15
C GLU A 155 1.13 -7.54 -14.65
N PHE A 156 1.58 -6.35 -14.23
CA PHE A 156 1.90 -6.04 -12.84
C PHE A 156 0.76 -6.32 -11.85
N TRP A 157 -0.50 -6.30 -12.32
CA TRP A 157 -1.67 -6.69 -11.53
C TRP A 157 -1.60 -8.12 -10.98
N LEU A 158 -0.82 -9.03 -11.58
CA LEU A 158 -0.64 -10.39 -11.06
C LEU A 158 0.07 -10.39 -9.71
N ASN A 159 1.01 -9.46 -9.50
CA ASN A 159 1.61 -9.27 -8.19
C ASN A 159 0.61 -8.54 -7.31
N GLU A 160 0.26 -7.31 -7.68
CA GLU A 160 -0.44 -6.40 -6.78
C GLU A 160 -1.88 -6.78 -6.49
N GLY A 161 -2.61 -7.28 -7.48
CA GLY A 161 -4.00 -7.72 -7.30
C GLY A 161 -4.11 -8.95 -6.39
N PHE A 162 -3.21 -9.92 -6.55
CA PHE A 162 -3.15 -11.09 -5.69
C PHE A 162 -2.62 -10.74 -4.29
N THR A 163 -1.61 -9.87 -4.18
CA THR A 163 -1.12 -9.36 -2.90
C THR A 163 -2.20 -8.61 -2.14
N MET A 164 -2.94 -7.71 -2.80
CA MET A 164 -4.06 -6.99 -2.18
C MET A 164 -5.17 -7.94 -1.72
N TYR A 165 -5.45 -8.99 -2.50
CA TYR A 165 -6.38 -10.03 -2.09
C TYR A 165 -5.87 -10.77 -0.84
N ALA A 166 -4.61 -11.23 -0.87
CA ALA A 166 -3.97 -11.93 0.24
C ALA A 166 -3.90 -11.06 1.52
N GLN A 167 -3.57 -9.78 1.37
CA GLN A 167 -3.57 -8.81 2.46
C GLN A 167 -4.93 -8.75 3.14
N ARG A 168 -6.00 -8.62 2.35
CA ARG A 168 -7.37 -8.53 2.87
C ARG A 168 -7.85 -9.86 3.46
N ARG A 169 -7.36 -11.00 2.98
CA ARG A 169 -7.59 -12.31 3.61
C ARG A 169 -6.93 -12.40 4.99
N ILE A 170 -5.66 -11.99 5.11
CA ILE A 170 -4.96 -11.94 6.41
C ILE A 170 -5.66 -10.95 7.36
N SER A 171 -5.98 -9.74 6.88
CA SER A 171 -6.74 -8.74 7.65
C SER A 171 -8.08 -9.29 8.14
N THR A 172 -8.78 -10.08 7.31
CA THR A 172 -10.06 -10.70 7.71
C THR A 172 -9.87 -11.70 8.84
N GLU A 173 -8.83 -12.54 8.81
CA GLU A 173 -8.56 -13.51 9.89
C GLU A 173 -8.13 -12.82 11.19
N VAL A 174 -7.41 -11.69 11.12
CA VAL A 174 -6.90 -10.99 12.31
C VAL A 174 -7.91 -10.02 12.90
N TYR A 175 -8.58 -9.22 12.07
CA TYR A 175 -9.42 -8.10 12.47
C TYR A 175 -10.91 -8.32 12.22
N GLY A 176 -11.25 -9.35 11.44
CA GLY A 176 -12.62 -9.67 11.07
C GLY A 176 -13.09 -8.96 9.80
N LEU A 177 -13.99 -9.63 9.09
CA LEU A 177 -14.56 -9.17 7.82
C LEU A 177 -15.11 -7.73 7.84
N PRO A 178 -15.82 -7.26 8.90
CA PRO A 178 -16.34 -5.88 8.92
C PRO A 178 -15.24 -4.81 8.83
N TYR A 179 -14.08 -5.06 9.47
CA TYR A 179 -12.96 -4.13 9.43
C TYR A 179 -12.30 -4.14 8.04
N THR A 180 -12.08 -5.32 7.47
CA THR A 180 -11.54 -5.45 6.11
C THR A 180 -12.47 -4.83 5.05
N CYS A 181 -13.79 -4.83 5.27
CA CYS A 181 -14.70 -4.09 4.39
C CYS A 181 -14.39 -2.57 4.37
N LEU A 182 -13.94 -1.98 5.48
CA LEU A 182 -13.50 -0.57 5.51
C LEU A 182 -12.24 -0.38 4.65
N GLU A 183 -11.26 -1.28 4.75
CA GLU A 183 -10.06 -1.25 3.89
C GLU A 183 -10.43 -1.33 2.40
N ALA A 184 -11.36 -2.22 2.05
CA ALA A 184 -11.85 -2.38 0.69
C ALA A 184 -12.67 -1.16 0.21
N ALA A 185 -13.42 -0.51 1.10
CA ALA A 185 -14.13 0.74 0.77
C ALA A 185 -13.15 1.89 0.50
N THR A 186 -12.11 2.05 1.34
CA THR A 186 -11.03 3.02 1.11
C THR A 186 -10.31 2.74 -0.21
N GLY A 187 -10.01 1.47 -0.50
CA GLY A 187 -9.42 1.06 -1.78
C GLY A 187 -10.27 1.45 -3.00
N ARG A 188 -11.59 1.20 -2.94
CA ARG A 188 -12.52 1.65 -3.99
C ARG A 188 -12.51 3.15 -4.18
N ALA A 189 -12.50 3.92 -3.09
CA ALA A 189 -12.45 5.37 -3.16
C ALA A 189 -11.15 5.88 -3.82
N LEU A 190 -10.02 5.25 -3.50
CA LEU A 190 -8.73 5.55 -4.12
C LEU A 190 -8.72 5.22 -5.62
N LEU A 191 -9.25 4.06 -6.02
CA LEU A 191 -9.38 3.69 -7.43
C LEU A 191 -10.26 4.70 -8.19
N ARG A 192 -11.38 5.12 -7.58
CA ARG A 192 -12.27 6.13 -8.16
C ARG A 192 -11.53 7.45 -8.37
N GLN A 193 -10.85 7.93 -7.33
CA GLN A 193 -10.05 9.14 -7.40
C GLN A 193 -8.94 9.04 -8.47
N HIS A 194 -8.30 7.88 -8.59
CA HIS A 194 -7.29 7.65 -9.62
C HIS A 194 -7.89 7.84 -11.02
N MET A 195 -9.01 7.17 -11.31
CA MET A 195 -9.70 7.28 -12.60
C MET A 195 -10.25 8.67 -12.88
N ASP A 196 -10.68 9.41 -11.85
CA ASP A 196 -11.13 10.80 -12.02
C ASP A 196 -9.97 11.72 -12.40
N ASN A 197 -8.75 11.42 -11.94
CA ASN A 197 -7.54 12.17 -12.29
C ASN A 197 -6.96 11.79 -13.65
N THR A 198 -7.01 10.51 -14.03
CA THR A 198 -6.42 10.01 -15.28
C THR A 198 -7.40 10.01 -16.47
N GLY A 199 -8.70 10.00 -16.19
CA GLY A 199 -9.77 9.74 -17.16
C GLY A 199 -10.03 8.24 -17.32
N GLU A 200 -11.29 7.80 -17.31
CA GLU A 200 -11.63 6.37 -17.25
C GLU A 200 -11.06 5.54 -18.40
N ASP A 201 -11.09 6.07 -19.62
CA ASP A 201 -10.61 5.40 -20.84
C ASP A 201 -9.07 5.35 -20.95
N HIS A 202 -8.34 5.91 -19.98
CA HIS A 202 -6.89 5.96 -20.01
C HIS A 202 -6.28 4.54 -20.03
N PRO A 203 -5.25 4.26 -20.85
CA PRO A 203 -4.65 2.92 -20.95
C PRO A 203 -4.14 2.35 -19.61
N LEU A 204 -3.69 3.20 -18.69
CA LEU A 204 -3.25 2.80 -17.34
C LEU A 204 -4.38 2.23 -16.46
N ASN A 205 -5.65 2.40 -16.86
CA ASN A 205 -6.80 1.84 -16.15
C ASN A 205 -7.16 0.42 -16.63
N LYS A 206 -6.33 -0.19 -17.50
CA LYS A 206 -6.37 -1.60 -17.86
C LYS A 206 -5.54 -2.43 -16.86
N LEU A 207 -5.92 -3.69 -16.65
CA LEU A 207 -5.08 -4.61 -15.87
C LEU A 207 -3.87 -5.09 -16.68
N ARG A 208 -4.07 -5.32 -17.98
CA ARG A 208 -3.00 -5.60 -18.93
C ARG A 208 -2.67 -4.34 -19.71
N VAL A 209 -1.46 -3.83 -19.51
CA VAL A 209 -0.93 -2.67 -20.22
C VAL A 209 0.15 -3.09 -21.20
N VAL A 210 0.26 -2.37 -22.32
CA VAL A 210 1.30 -2.62 -23.32
C VAL A 210 2.53 -1.80 -22.94
N ILE A 211 3.65 -2.50 -22.75
CA ILE A 211 4.96 -1.92 -22.50
C ILE A 211 5.92 -2.58 -23.49
N GLU A 212 6.26 -1.88 -24.55
CA GLU A 212 7.21 -2.34 -25.57
C GLU A 212 8.41 -1.40 -25.63
N PRO A 213 9.61 -1.88 -26.00
CA PRO A 213 10.75 -0.99 -26.24
C PRO A 213 10.43 0.00 -27.36
N GLY A 214 10.76 1.27 -27.12
CA GLY A 214 10.71 2.32 -28.13
C GLY A 214 11.62 1.98 -29.32
N PRO A 215 11.31 2.49 -30.53
CA PRO A 215 12.23 2.37 -31.64
C PRO A 215 13.59 2.98 -31.28
N TRP A 216 14.68 2.28 -31.61
CA TRP A 216 16.05 2.76 -31.38
C TRP A 216 16.25 4.15 -32.00
N GLY A 217 16.57 5.15 -31.17
CA GLY A 217 16.75 6.55 -31.60
C GLY A 217 15.47 7.40 -31.61
N GLY A 218 14.34 6.87 -31.12
CA GLY A 218 13.12 7.65 -30.86
C GLY A 218 13.21 8.50 -29.59
N PHE A 219 12.35 9.51 -29.50
CA PHE A 219 12.25 10.40 -28.32
C PHE A 219 11.68 9.71 -27.07
N SER A 220 10.99 8.57 -27.23
CA SER A 220 10.48 7.76 -26.11
C SER A 220 11.21 6.42 -26.04
N LEU A 221 11.67 6.04 -24.85
CA LEU A 221 12.28 4.73 -24.59
C LEU A 221 11.30 3.56 -24.70
N PHE A 222 9.98 3.83 -24.71
CA PHE A 222 8.93 2.82 -24.71
C PHE A 222 7.79 3.16 -25.68
N VAL A 223 7.16 2.13 -26.25
CA VAL A 223 5.85 2.18 -26.93
C VAL A 223 4.80 1.70 -25.92
N GLY A 224 3.70 2.44 -25.78
CA GLY A 224 2.66 2.19 -24.80
C GLY A 224 2.78 3.10 -23.58
N VAL A 225 2.82 2.52 -22.38
CA VAL A 225 2.94 3.26 -21.11
C VAL A 225 4.35 3.15 -20.52
N ASN A 226 4.77 4.16 -19.74
CA ASN A 226 6.00 4.07 -18.96
C ASN A 226 5.79 3.05 -17.81
N PRO A 227 6.70 2.09 -17.59
CA PRO A 227 6.63 1.17 -16.44
C PRO A 227 6.49 1.88 -15.09
N GLU A 228 7.08 3.06 -14.90
CA GLU A 228 6.94 3.80 -13.64
C GLU A 228 5.50 4.28 -13.39
N ASP A 229 4.74 4.51 -14.46
CA ASP A 229 3.34 4.95 -14.36
C ASP A 229 2.38 3.80 -14.04
N THR A 230 2.84 2.54 -14.07
CA THR A 230 2.00 1.39 -13.65
C THR A 230 1.87 1.29 -12.13
N TYR A 231 2.71 1.98 -11.36
CA TYR A 231 2.58 2.11 -9.91
C TYR A 231 1.46 3.09 -9.55
N ASN A 232 0.22 2.63 -9.74
CA ASN A 232 -0.99 3.38 -9.47
C ASN A 232 -2.09 2.46 -8.93
N GLU A 233 -3.26 3.00 -8.56
CA GLU A 233 -4.32 2.23 -7.88
C GLU A 233 -4.94 1.10 -8.73
N THR A 234 -4.80 1.13 -10.06
CA THR A 234 -5.43 0.16 -10.97
C THR A 234 -4.95 -1.28 -10.72
N PRO A 235 -3.66 -1.63 -10.86
CA PRO A 235 -3.18 -3.00 -10.65
C PRO A 235 -3.47 -3.53 -9.23
N TYR A 236 -3.53 -2.66 -8.22
CA TYR A 236 -3.85 -3.01 -6.85
C TYR A 236 -5.35 -3.28 -6.67
N GLU A 237 -6.20 -2.29 -6.93
CA GLU A 237 -7.61 -2.33 -6.54
C GLU A 237 -8.52 -2.94 -7.61
N LYS A 238 -8.28 -2.65 -8.89
CA LYS A 238 -8.99 -3.36 -9.98
C LYS A 238 -8.49 -4.81 -10.05
N GLY A 239 -7.19 -5.03 -9.79
CA GLY A 239 -6.61 -6.37 -9.68
C GLY A 239 -7.25 -7.16 -8.54
N PHE A 240 -7.36 -6.57 -7.35
CA PHE A 240 -8.08 -7.15 -6.22
C PHE A 240 -9.53 -7.50 -6.56
N CYS A 241 -10.25 -6.61 -7.27
CA CYS A 241 -11.62 -6.88 -7.69
C CYS A 241 -11.70 -8.09 -8.62
N PHE A 242 -10.73 -8.25 -9.52
CA PHE A 242 -10.68 -9.41 -10.41
C PHE A 242 -10.36 -10.70 -9.66
N VAL A 243 -9.36 -10.71 -8.77
CA VAL A 243 -9.06 -11.89 -7.94
C VAL A 243 -10.24 -12.25 -7.03
N SER A 244 -10.94 -11.25 -6.50
CA SER A 244 -12.18 -11.47 -5.73
C SER A 244 -13.32 -12.01 -6.58
N TYR A 245 -13.40 -11.62 -7.84
CA TYR A 245 -14.36 -12.19 -8.79
C TYR A 245 -14.05 -13.68 -9.06
N LEU A 246 -12.77 -14.05 -9.21
CA LEU A 246 -12.36 -15.46 -9.31
C LEU A 246 -12.78 -16.25 -8.05
N ALA A 247 -12.57 -15.70 -6.86
CA ALA A 247 -13.03 -16.30 -5.61
C ALA A 247 -14.57 -16.45 -5.56
N HIS A 248 -15.30 -15.44 -6.04
CA HIS A 248 -16.75 -15.46 -6.14
C HIS A 248 -17.25 -16.56 -7.09
N LEU A 249 -16.59 -16.77 -8.23
CA LEU A 249 -16.91 -17.84 -9.18
C LEU A 249 -16.74 -19.24 -8.55
N VAL A 250 -15.71 -19.42 -7.72
CA VAL A 250 -15.51 -20.67 -6.96
C VAL A 250 -16.62 -20.86 -5.92
N GLY A 251 -17.07 -19.78 -5.29
CA GLY A 251 -18.18 -19.77 -4.33
C GLY A 251 -17.88 -20.42 -2.97
N ASP A 252 -16.68 -20.98 -2.79
CA ASP A 252 -16.18 -21.58 -1.56
C ASP A 252 -14.78 -21.05 -1.26
N GLN A 253 -14.68 -20.28 -0.18
CA GLN A 253 -13.44 -19.61 0.19
C GLN A 253 -12.32 -20.59 0.52
N SER A 254 -12.63 -21.73 1.15
CA SER A 254 -11.62 -22.73 1.52
C SER A 254 -11.01 -23.39 0.28
N LYS A 255 -11.82 -23.60 -0.77
CA LYS A 255 -11.34 -24.11 -2.05
C LYS A 255 -10.47 -23.09 -2.78
N PHE A 256 -10.85 -21.80 -2.75
CA PHE A 256 -10.04 -20.75 -3.36
C PHE A 256 -8.72 -20.53 -2.61
N ASP A 257 -8.72 -20.57 -1.27
CA ASP A 257 -7.48 -20.54 -0.48
C ASP A 257 -6.58 -21.74 -0.85
N GLY A 258 -7.15 -22.94 -1.03
CA GLY A 258 -6.40 -24.11 -1.51
C GLY A 258 -5.79 -23.93 -2.91
N PHE A 259 -6.51 -23.27 -3.83
CA PHE A 259 -5.96 -22.90 -5.15
C PHE A 259 -4.75 -21.97 -5.02
N LEU A 260 -4.84 -20.95 -4.16
CA LEU A 260 -3.76 -19.99 -3.93
C LEU A 260 -2.50 -20.69 -3.36
N GLN A 261 -2.67 -21.63 -2.43
CA GLN A 261 -1.56 -22.44 -1.90
C GLN A 261 -0.84 -23.25 -2.99
N VAL A 262 -1.61 -23.92 -3.85
CA VAL A 262 -1.02 -24.74 -4.92
C VAL A 262 -0.36 -23.85 -5.98
N GLY A 263 -1.01 -22.76 -6.38
CA GLY A 263 -0.49 -21.79 -7.34
C GLY A 263 0.86 -21.21 -6.92
N ALA A 264 0.99 -20.84 -5.64
CA ALA A 264 2.22 -20.31 -5.05
C ALA A 264 3.44 -21.23 -5.19
N SER A 265 3.23 -22.53 -5.41
CA SER A 265 4.30 -23.55 -5.45
C SER A 265 4.69 -24.01 -6.87
N ARG A 266 3.93 -23.64 -7.90
CA ARG A 266 4.02 -24.30 -9.23
C ARG A 266 4.82 -23.53 -10.28
N TYR A 267 4.83 -22.19 -10.26
CA TYR A 267 5.43 -21.38 -11.33
C TYR A 267 6.26 -20.20 -10.80
N PRO A 268 7.50 -19.97 -11.27
CA PRO A 268 8.34 -18.87 -10.80
C PRO A 268 7.97 -17.52 -11.43
N SER A 269 7.66 -17.50 -12.73
CA SER A 269 7.17 -16.29 -13.41
C SER A 269 6.09 -16.64 -14.42
N ILE A 270 4.98 -15.91 -14.40
CA ILE A 270 3.75 -16.24 -15.14
C ILE A 270 3.16 -15.06 -15.89
N THR A 271 2.46 -15.37 -16.97
CA THR A 271 1.55 -14.45 -17.62
C THR A 271 0.13 -14.58 -17.06
N ALA A 272 -0.76 -13.63 -17.39
CA ALA A 272 -2.17 -13.74 -17.00
C ALA A 272 -2.85 -14.93 -17.68
N ASP A 273 -2.42 -15.29 -18.89
CA ASP A 273 -2.92 -16.48 -19.59
C ASP A 273 -2.50 -17.77 -18.87
N ASP A 274 -1.28 -17.84 -18.35
CA ASP A 274 -0.83 -18.96 -17.50
C ASP A 274 -1.65 -19.05 -16.21
N ALA A 275 -1.87 -17.91 -15.53
CA ALA A 275 -2.60 -17.84 -14.28
C ALA A 275 -4.06 -18.28 -14.43
N LEU A 276 -4.75 -17.73 -15.44
CA LEU A 276 -6.16 -18.00 -15.71
C LEU A 276 -6.35 -19.39 -16.32
N GLY A 277 -5.41 -19.85 -17.15
CA GLY A 277 -5.37 -21.23 -17.64
C GLY A 277 -5.28 -22.22 -16.48
N PHE A 278 -4.35 -21.99 -15.55
CA PHE A 278 -4.22 -22.81 -14.34
C PHE A 278 -5.48 -22.77 -13.46
N PHE A 279 -6.11 -21.60 -13.30
CA PHE A 279 -7.38 -21.48 -12.58
C PHE A 279 -8.47 -22.38 -13.17
N LEU A 280 -8.64 -22.38 -14.50
CA LEU A 280 -9.63 -23.22 -15.18
C LEU A 280 -9.26 -24.71 -15.18
N GLU A 281 -7.98 -25.05 -15.13
CA GLU A 281 -7.53 -26.44 -14.93
C GLU A 281 -7.79 -26.94 -13.51
N TYR A 282 -7.59 -26.08 -12.51
CA TYR A 282 -7.80 -26.41 -11.10
C TYR A 282 -9.30 -26.54 -10.76
N PHE A 283 -10.15 -25.76 -11.44
CA PHE A 283 -11.62 -25.79 -11.31
C PHE A 283 -12.29 -26.19 -12.64
N PRO A 284 -12.22 -27.47 -13.05
CA PRO A 284 -12.74 -27.92 -14.34
C PRO A 284 -14.24 -27.66 -14.50
N GLU A 285 -15.01 -27.66 -13.41
CA GLU A 285 -16.44 -27.34 -13.43
C GLU A 285 -16.73 -25.89 -13.83
N LEU A 286 -15.81 -24.95 -13.57
CA LEU A 286 -15.93 -23.57 -13.99
C LEU A 286 -15.55 -23.43 -15.48
N LYS A 287 -14.56 -24.19 -15.93
CA LYS A 287 -14.20 -24.30 -17.35
C LYS A 287 -15.36 -24.85 -18.19
N GLU A 288 -16.03 -25.90 -17.72
CA GLU A 288 -17.21 -26.46 -18.39
C GLU A 288 -18.37 -25.47 -18.49
N LYS A 289 -18.52 -24.59 -17.49
CA LYS A 289 -19.51 -23.51 -17.49
C LYS A 289 -19.13 -22.32 -18.39
N GLY A 290 -17.91 -22.28 -18.92
CA GLY A 290 -17.41 -21.20 -19.76
C GLY A 290 -17.31 -19.86 -19.04
N VAL A 291 -16.92 -19.85 -17.75
CA VAL A 291 -16.89 -18.63 -16.93
C VAL A 291 -15.99 -17.52 -17.49
N ASP A 292 -14.98 -17.90 -18.27
CA ASP A 292 -14.04 -17.02 -18.95
C ASP A 292 -14.66 -16.22 -20.12
N THR A 293 -15.86 -16.63 -20.58
CA THR A 293 -16.56 -16.05 -21.74
C THR A 293 -17.96 -15.50 -21.40
N ILE A 294 -18.29 -15.35 -20.11
CA ILE A 294 -19.57 -14.78 -19.68
C ILE A 294 -19.68 -13.33 -20.20
N PRO A 295 -20.75 -12.97 -20.95
CA PRO A 295 -20.92 -11.62 -21.47
C PRO A 295 -20.83 -10.54 -20.40
N GLY A 296 -19.91 -9.59 -20.56
CA GLY A 296 -19.65 -8.49 -19.63
C GLY A 296 -18.66 -8.82 -18.50
N PHE A 297 -18.29 -10.09 -18.34
CA PHE A 297 -17.32 -10.59 -17.35
C PHE A 297 -16.23 -11.46 -17.98
N GLU A 298 -16.06 -11.38 -19.30
CA GLU A 298 -15.04 -12.12 -20.03
C GLU A 298 -13.66 -11.83 -19.44
N PHE A 299 -12.81 -12.84 -19.30
CA PHE A 299 -11.47 -12.63 -18.74
C PHE A 299 -10.64 -11.66 -19.60
N ASP A 300 -10.78 -11.74 -20.92
CA ASP A 300 -10.16 -10.77 -21.84
C ASP A 300 -10.63 -9.34 -21.59
N ARG A 301 -11.92 -9.16 -21.30
CA ARG A 301 -12.51 -7.85 -20.99
C ARG A 301 -11.91 -7.27 -19.70
N TRP A 302 -11.79 -8.09 -18.65
CA TRP A 302 -11.13 -7.69 -17.39
C TRP A 302 -9.71 -7.19 -17.62
N LEU A 303 -8.96 -7.89 -18.46
CA LEU A 303 -7.56 -7.58 -18.74
C LEU A 303 -7.41 -6.31 -19.58
N ASN A 304 -8.16 -6.22 -20.68
CA ASN A 304 -7.86 -5.29 -21.77
C ASN A 304 -8.79 -4.06 -21.86
N THR A 305 -9.86 -4.01 -21.07
CA THR A 305 -10.80 -2.87 -21.06
C THR A 305 -10.46 -1.90 -19.94
N PRO A 306 -10.29 -0.59 -20.23
CA PRO A 306 -10.05 0.42 -19.20
C PRO A 306 -11.34 0.70 -18.40
N GLY A 307 -11.24 1.54 -17.37
CA GLY A 307 -12.39 1.96 -16.56
C GLY A 307 -12.75 1.03 -15.41
N TRP A 308 -13.92 1.25 -14.84
CA TRP A 308 -14.38 0.65 -13.58
C TRP A 308 -14.47 -0.89 -13.62
N PRO A 309 -14.13 -1.62 -12.55
CA PRO A 309 -14.25 -3.09 -12.52
C PRO A 309 -15.70 -3.56 -12.74
N PRO A 310 -15.92 -4.60 -13.57
CA PRO A 310 -17.25 -5.19 -13.78
C PRO A 310 -17.89 -5.82 -12.53
N TYR A 311 -17.06 -6.31 -11.61
CA TYR A 311 -17.48 -6.89 -10.33
C TYR A 311 -16.85 -6.13 -9.17
N LEU A 312 -17.65 -5.88 -8.14
CA LEU A 312 -17.19 -5.36 -6.86
C LEU A 312 -17.54 -6.38 -5.77
N PRO A 313 -16.60 -6.70 -4.85
CA PRO A 313 -16.91 -7.54 -3.70
C PRO A 313 -18.08 -7.00 -2.85
N ASP A 314 -18.78 -7.86 -2.13
CA ASP A 314 -19.80 -7.39 -1.19
C ASP A 314 -19.14 -6.73 0.03
N LEU A 315 -19.60 -5.51 0.38
CA LEU A 315 -19.16 -4.79 1.57
C LEU A 315 -20.26 -4.69 2.64
N SER A 316 -21.42 -5.31 2.42
CA SER A 316 -22.53 -5.33 3.39
C SER A 316 -22.12 -5.76 4.81
N PRO A 317 -21.16 -6.68 5.03
CA PRO A 317 -20.70 -7.01 6.39
C PRO A 317 -20.04 -5.84 7.14
N GLY A 318 -19.50 -4.87 6.40
CA GLY A 318 -18.89 -3.65 6.92
C GLY A 318 -19.87 -2.56 7.31
N GLU A 319 -21.16 -2.68 6.96
CA GLU A 319 -22.17 -1.65 7.23
C GLU A 319 -22.27 -1.29 8.71
N GLN A 320 -22.08 -2.26 9.61
CA GLN A 320 -22.09 -2.03 11.06
C GLN A 320 -21.00 -1.07 11.54
N LEU A 321 -19.91 -0.89 10.78
CA LEU A 321 -18.85 0.08 11.06
C LEU A 321 -18.95 1.33 10.18
N MET A 322 -19.43 1.19 8.93
CA MET A 322 -19.57 2.30 7.98
C MET A 322 -20.73 3.24 8.32
N LYS A 323 -21.92 2.69 8.65
CA LYS A 323 -23.12 3.51 8.91
C LYS A 323 -22.93 4.52 10.04
N PRO A 324 -22.36 4.16 11.22
CA PRO A 324 -22.10 5.16 12.27
C PRO A 324 -21.15 6.27 11.81
N ALA A 325 -20.18 5.97 10.94
CA ALA A 325 -19.26 6.95 10.39
C ALA A 325 -19.95 7.87 9.34
N GLU A 326 -20.82 7.32 8.49
CA GLU A 326 -21.64 8.09 7.54
C GLU A 326 -22.59 9.04 8.29
N GLU A 327 -23.35 8.51 9.25
CA GLU A 327 -24.30 9.27 10.05
C GLU A 327 -23.61 10.41 10.83
N LEU A 328 -22.45 10.12 11.45
CA LEU A 328 -21.68 11.16 12.13
C LEU A 328 -21.18 12.23 11.14
N ALA A 329 -20.75 11.85 9.95
CA ALA A 329 -20.32 12.81 8.93
C ALA A 329 -21.48 13.70 8.45
N GLU A 330 -22.70 13.16 8.33
CA GLU A 330 -23.90 13.97 8.06
C GLU A 330 -24.18 14.99 9.17
N LEU A 331 -24.06 14.58 10.43
CA LEU A 331 -24.27 15.48 11.56
C LEU A 331 -23.28 16.66 11.56
N TRP A 332 -22.03 16.43 11.15
CA TRP A 332 -21.02 17.49 11.02
C TRP A 332 -21.20 18.39 9.79
N ALA A 333 -21.85 17.88 8.75
CA ALA A 333 -22.13 18.65 7.53
C ALA A 333 -23.41 19.51 7.63
N ALA A 334 -24.22 19.34 8.68
CA ALA A 334 -25.45 20.10 8.88
C ALA A 334 -25.19 21.59 9.22
N ASP A 335 -26.04 22.49 8.71
CA ASP A 335 -26.01 23.93 9.00
C ASP A 335 -26.22 24.24 10.50
N GLY A 336 -26.93 23.37 11.21
CA GLY A 336 -27.12 23.42 12.65
C GLY A 336 -26.67 22.12 13.31
N LEU A 337 -25.59 22.19 14.11
CA LEU A 337 -25.05 21.01 14.77
C LEU A 337 -25.98 20.52 15.89
N ASN A 338 -26.43 19.26 15.76
CA ASN A 338 -27.06 18.55 16.86
C ASN A 338 -25.97 17.94 17.75
N MET A 339 -25.47 18.72 18.72
CA MET A 339 -24.38 18.30 19.60
C MET A 339 -24.74 17.08 20.45
N GLU A 340 -26.01 16.92 20.85
CA GLU A 340 -26.46 15.74 21.61
C GLU A 340 -26.30 14.46 20.79
N ALA A 341 -26.70 14.48 19.52
CA ALA A 341 -26.54 13.34 18.61
C ALA A 341 -25.05 13.06 18.29
N ILE A 342 -24.24 14.11 18.15
CA ILE A 342 -22.80 13.99 17.90
C ILE A 342 -22.09 13.36 19.10
N GLU A 343 -22.37 13.85 20.32
CA GLU A 343 -21.75 13.37 21.56
C GLU A 343 -22.17 11.95 21.93
N ALA A 344 -23.30 11.47 21.40
CA ALA A 344 -23.75 10.10 21.59
C ALA A 344 -22.88 9.06 20.84
N VAL A 345 -22.09 9.48 19.83
CA VAL A 345 -21.24 8.58 19.05
C VAL A 345 -19.85 8.45 19.70
N ASP A 346 -19.54 7.26 20.23
CA ASP A 346 -18.23 6.97 20.81
C ASP A 346 -17.16 6.68 19.72
N VAL A 347 -16.50 7.74 19.28
CA VAL A 347 -15.37 7.68 18.32
C VAL A 347 -14.08 7.14 18.97
N ALA A 348 -13.98 7.09 20.30
CA ALA A 348 -12.78 6.61 20.97
C ALA A 348 -12.54 5.12 20.68
N ALA A 349 -13.62 4.34 20.57
CA ALA A 349 -13.61 2.92 20.21
C ALA A 349 -13.23 2.64 18.74
N TRP A 350 -13.28 3.64 17.86
CA TRP A 350 -13.02 3.44 16.43
C TRP A 350 -11.53 3.20 16.16
N ARG A 351 -11.27 2.19 15.33
CA ARG A 351 -9.94 1.87 14.79
C ARG A 351 -9.61 2.73 13.57
N THR A 352 -8.37 2.63 13.09
CA THR A 352 -7.82 3.46 12.01
C THR A 352 -8.70 3.54 10.78
N TYR A 353 -9.08 2.40 10.18
CA TYR A 353 -9.85 2.44 8.94
C TYR A 353 -11.28 2.97 9.11
N GLN A 354 -11.87 2.88 10.31
CA GLN A 354 -13.17 3.49 10.57
C GLN A 354 -13.05 5.01 10.72
N LEU A 355 -12.00 5.49 11.39
CA LEU A 355 -11.67 6.92 11.45
C LEU A 355 -11.33 7.49 10.06
N VAL A 356 -10.54 6.77 9.27
CA VAL A 356 -10.22 7.10 7.88
C VAL A 356 -11.50 7.20 7.05
N TYR A 357 -12.37 6.20 7.15
CA TYR A 357 -13.64 6.19 6.42
C TYR A 357 -14.54 7.36 6.82
N PHE A 358 -14.67 7.65 8.13
CA PHE A 358 -15.36 8.85 8.62
C PHE A 358 -14.79 10.13 8.02
N LEU A 359 -13.47 10.30 7.99
CA LEU A 359 -12.84 11.48 7.41
C LEU A 359 -13.02 11.56 5.89
N ASP A 360 -13.03 10.43 5.19
CA ASP A 360 -13.34 10.39 3.76
C ASP A 360 -14.78 10.87 3.51
N GLN A 361 -15.75 10.46 4.35
CA GLN A 361 -17.13 10.96 4.28
C GLN A 361 -17.22 12.48 4.55
N VAL A 362 -16.52 12.96 5.59
CA VAL A 362 -16.43 14.40 5.89
C VAL A 362 -15.78 15.17 4.74
N LEU A 363 -14.73 14.61 4.13
CA LEU A 363 -14.03 15.22 3.01
C LEU A 363 -14.94 15.31 1.78
N GLN A 364 -15.75 14.27 1.50
CA GLN A 364 -16.74 14.31 0.41
C GLN A 364 -17.76 15.43 0.61
N LYS A 365 -18.23 15.60 1.86
CA LYS A 365 -19.21 16.64 2.25
C LYS A 365 -18.62 18.05 2.38
N SER A 366 -17.29 18.16 2.44
CA SER A 366 -16.62 19.46 2.52
C SER A 366 -16.80 20.28 1.23
N PRO A 367 -16.88 21.63 1.30
CA PRO A 367 -16.75 22.44 2.52
C PRO A 367 -17.96 22.32 3.46
N LEU A 368 -17.69 22.20 4.76
CA LEU A 368 -18.69 22.19 5.82
C LEU A 368 -19.11 23.64 6.17
N PRO A 369 -20.25 23.82 6.85
CA PRO A 369 -20.66 25.12 7.37
C PRO A 369 -19.62 25.76 8.30
N GLU A 370 -19.61 27.11 8.34
CA GLU A 370 -18.63 27.91 9.08
C GLU A 370 -18.54 27.50 10.56
N GLY A 371 -17.33 27.27 11.06
CA GLY A 371 -17.08 26.89 12.46
C GLY A 371 -17.23 25.38 12.75
N ASN A 372 -17.79 24.58 11.83
CA ASN A 372 -18.00 23.15 12.09
C ASN A 372 -16.68 22.37 12.13
N VAL A 373 -15.73 22.67 11.23
CA VAL A 373 -14.42 21.99 11.24
C VAL A 373 -13.63 22.33 12.50
N GLU A 374 -13.69 23.57 12.99
CA GLU A 374 -13.04 24.00 14.23
C GLU A 374 -13.62 23.29 15.45
N ARG A 375 -14.95 23.09 15.49
CA ARG A 375 -15.62 22.31 16.54
C ARG A 375 -15.26 20.84 16.46
N LEU A 376 -15.26 20.25 15.26
CA LEU A 376 -14.83 18.86 15.03
C LEU A 376 -13.38 18.66 15.50
N SER A 377 -12.49 19.58 15.13
CA SER A 377 -11.08 19.60 15.55
C SER A 377 -10.90 19.58 17.06
N LYS A 378 -11.71 20.37 17.79
CA LYS A 378 -11.70 20.44 19.26
C LYS A 378 -12.29 19.19 19.90
N MET A 379 -13.34 18.62 19.32
CA MET A 379 -14.03 17.45 19.85
C MET A 379 -13.22 16.15 19.66
N TYR A 380 -12.51 16.01 18.54
CA TYR A 380 -11.73 14.82 18.23
C TYR A 380 -10.21 15.09 18.14
N PRO A 381 -9.52 15.37 19.27
CA PRO A 381 -8.06 15.47 19.29
C PRO A 381 -7.33 14.23 18.76
N LYS A 382 -7.93 13.04 18.90
CA LYS A 382 -7.42 11.77 18.35
C LYS A 382 -7.23 11.83 16.83
N ILE A 383 -8.00 12.69 16.14
CA ILE A 383 -7.90 12.96 14.71
C ILE A 383 -7.04 14.20 14.47
N SER A 384 -7.42 15.34 15.05
CA SER A 384 -6.83 16.65 14.71
C SER A 384 -5.38 16.82 15.18
N LYS A 385 -4.92 15.97 16.10
CA LYS A 385 -3.54 15.90 16.61
C LYS A 385 -2.90 14.52 16.38
N ALA A 386 -3.48 13.69 15.51
CA ALA A 386 -2.98 12.36 15.21
C ALA A 386 -1.53 12.39 14.71
N GLN A 387 -0.72 11.40 15.09
CA GLN A 387 0.56 11.12 14.44
C GLN A 387 0.41 10.15 13.27
N ASN A 388 -0.67 9.36 13.26
CA ASN A 388 -1.06 8.48 12.16
C ASN A 388 -1.13 9.26 10.83
N ALA A 389 -0.28 8.89 9.87
CA ALA A 389 -0.15 9.59 8.61
C ALA A 389 -1.40 9.53 7.71
N GLU A 390 -2.20 8.45 7.78
CA GLU A 390 -3.45 8.34 7.02
C GLU A 390 -4.52 9.31 7.53
N LEU A 391 -4.60 9.51 8.86
CA LEU A 391 -5.48 10.50 9.48
C LEU A 391 -5.00 11.93 9.20
N ARG A 392 -3.68 12.17 9.31
CA ARG A 392 -3.07 13.49 9.01
C ARG A 392 -3.32 13.90 7.55
N LEU A 393 -3.17 12.99 6.59
CA LEU A 393 -3.46 13.25 5.18
C LEU A 393 -4.88 13.78 5.01
N ARG A 394 -5.88 13.04 5.48
CA ARG A 394 -7.30 13.39 5.31
C ARG A 394 -7.65 14.66 6.06
N TRP A 395 -7.10 14.85 7.26
CA TRP A 395 -7.27 16.09 7.99
C TRP A 395 -6.71 17.30 7.24
N CYS A 396 -5.52 17.17 6.63
CA CYS A 396 -4.94 18.22 5.78
C CYS A 396 -5.80 18.49 4.54
N GLN A 397 -6.36 17.46 3.90
CA GLN A 397 -7.29 17.64 2.79
C GLN A 397 -8.58 18.35 3.21
N ILE A 398 -9.12 18.04 4.39
CA ILE A 398 -10.29 18.74 4.96
C ILE A 398 -9.95 20.21 5.20
N ILE A 399 -8.80 20.53 5.82
CA ILE A 399 -8.31 21.91 6.01
C ILE A 399 -8.29 22.67 4.68
N LEU A 400 -7.68 22.08 3.65
CA LEU A 400 -7.56 22.71 2.33
C LEU A 400 -8.91 22.89 1.64
N LYS A 401 -9.77 21.86 1.66
CA LYS A 401 -11.09 21.90 1.00
C LYS A 401 -12.07 22.88 1.68
N ASN A 402 -11.84 23.20 2.95
CA ASN A 402 -12.59 24.19 3.71
C ASN A 402 -11.90 25.57 3.78
N ASN A 403 -10.75 25.76 3.12
CA ASN A 403 -9.97 27.01 3.12
C ASN A 403 -9.63 27.54 4.52
N LEU A 404 -9.29 26.66 5.46
CA LEU A 404 -8.97 27.04 6.83
C LEU A 404 -7.52 27.53 6.95
N GLU A 405 -7.27 28.75 6.50
CA GLU A 405 -5.92 29.33 6.44
C GLU A 405 -5.19 29.33 7.80
N ALA A 406 -5.93 29.50 8.90
CA ALA A 406 -5.39 29.46 10.26
C ALA A 406 -4.72 28.11 10.62
N GLU A 407 -5.05 27.04 9.90
CA GLU A 407 -4.58 25.67 10.12
C GLU A 407 -3.60 25.19 9.03
N TYR A 408 -3.22 26.05 8.08
CA TYR A 408 -2.27 25.71 6.99
C TYR A 408 -0.88 25.28 7.50
N SER A 409 -0.50 25.71 8.71
CA SER A 409 0.72 25.23 9.38
C SER A 409 0.73 23.71 9.52
N LYS A 410 -0.41 23.06 9.79
CA LYS A 410 -0.50 21.59 9.88
C LYS A 410 -0.22 20.90 8.54
N VAL A 411 -0.68 21.49 7.44
CA VAL A 411 -0.42 20.98 6.08
C VAL A 411 1.06 21.08 5.77
N LYS A 412 1.67 22.24 6.06
CA LYS A 412 3.11 22.48 5.91
C LYS A 412 3.92 21.50 6.75
N ASP A 413 3.62 21.38 8.04
CA ASP A 413 4.32 20.48 8.96
C ASP A 413 4.27 19.02 8.51
N PHE A 414 3.13 18.58 7.94
CA PHE A 414 3.02 17.23 7.41
C PHE A 414 3.88 17.01 6.16
N LEU A 415 3.87 17.95 5.22
CA LEU A 415 4.72 17.89 4.01
C LEU A 415 6.21 18.04 4.31
N HIS A 416 6.58 18.74 5.38
CA HIS A 416 7.97 18.80 5.84
C HIS A 416 8.44 17.51 6.52
N SER A 417 7.53 16.71 7.07
CA SER A 417 7.88 15.52 7.84
C SER A 417 8.17 14.26 7.01
N GLN A 418 7.77 14.24 5.73
CA GLN A 418 7.85 13.03 4.89
C GLN A 418 7.77 13.35 3.39
N GLY A 419 8.19 12.42 2.53
CA GLY A 419 8.22 12.54 1.07
C GLY A 419 7.44 11.44 0.30
N LYS A 420 6.61 10.64 0.97
CA LYS A 420 5.82 9.56 0.36
C LYS A 420 4.81 10.12 -0.65
N GLN A 421 4.83 9.59 -1.88
CA GLN A 421 3.99 10.06 -2.99
C GLN A 421 2.50 10.07 -2.64
N LYS A 422 2.02 9.01 -1.99
CA LYS A 422 0.61 8.85 -1.55
C LYS A 422 0.11 10.02 -0.71
N TYR A 423 0.98 10.65 0.09
CA TYR A 423 0.60 11.77 0.96
C TYR A 423 0.93 13.11 0.33
N THR A 424 2.08 13.21 -0.32
CA THR A 424 2.58 14.46 -0.89
C THR A 424 1.75 14.92 -2.09
N LEU A 425 1.51 14.06 -3.08
CA LEU A 425 0.89 14.47 -4.35
C LEU A 425 -0.56 14.95 -4.19
N PRO A 426 -1.44 14.27 -3.43
CA PRO A 426 -2.81 14.75 -3.24
C PRO A 426 -2.89 16.12 -2.56
N LEU A 427 -2.00 16.43 -1.62
CA LEU A 427 -1.97 17.74 -0.96
C LEU A 427 -1.49 18.85 -1.89
N TYR A 428 -0.49 18.59 -2.73
CA TYR A 428 -0.09 19.55 -3.76
C TYR A 428 -1.20 19.81 -4.78
N ARG A 429 -1.93 18.78 -5.23
CA ARG A 429 -3.10 18.95 -6.11
C ARG A 429 -4.19 19.77 -5.42
N ALA A 430 -4.51 19.47 -4.15
CA ALA A 430 -5.53 20.19 -3.39
C ALA A 430 -5.15 21.67 -3.18
N MET A 431 -3.90 21.96 -2.81
CA MET A 431 -3.41 23.33 -2.67
C MET A 431 -3.44 24.09 -4.00
N TRP A 432 -3.03 23.44 -5.10
CA TRP A 432 -2.95 24.08 -6.40
C TRP A 432 -4.33 24.39 -7.02
N ALA A 433 -5.31 23.50 -6.78
CA ALA A 433 -6.70 23.71 -7.15
C ALA A 433 -7.41 24.75 -6.26
N GLY A 434 -6.86 25.05 -5.08
CA GLY A 434 -7.41 25.97 -4.09
C GLY A 434 -7.19 27.47 -4.38
N PRO A 435 -7.51 28.33 -3.39
CA PRO A 435 -7.33 29.79 -3.49
C PRO A 435 -5.86 30.21 -3.54
N GLU A 436 -5.60 31.49 -3.81
CA GLU A 436 -4.24 32.04 -3.93
C GLU A 436 -3.37 31.77 -2.70
N ALA A 437 -3.93 31.87 -1.49
CA ALA A 437 -3.22 31.54 -0.25
C ALA A 437 -2.73 30.08 -0.21
N ALA A 438 -3.54 29.13 -0.71
CA ALA A 438 -3.16 27.72 -0.79
C ALA A 438 -2.08 27.48 -1.85
N ARG A 439 -2.16 28.16 -3.00
CA ARG A 439 -1.11 28.11 -4.04
C ARG A 439 0.22 28.68 -3.55
N ALA A 440 0.17 29.78 -2.79
CA ALA A 440 1.35 30.36 -2.15
C ALA A 440 1.98 29.39 -1.15
N LEU A 441 1.15 28.74 -0.31
CA LEU A 441 1.59 27.68 0.59
C LEU A 441 2.30 26.53 -0.14
N ALA A 442 1.75 26.08 -1.28
CA ALA A 442 2.36 25.03 -2.09
C ALA A 442 3.75 25.43 -2.60
N MET A 443 3.88 26.63 -3.17
CA MET A 443 5.14 27.14 -3.70
C MET A 443 6.19 27.31 -2.61
N GLU A 444 5.81 27.91 -1.47
CA GLU A 444 6.70 28.08 -0.32
C GLU A 444 7.17 26.73 0.23
N THR A 445 6.23 25.81 0.45
CA THR A 445 6.53 24.48 1.00
C THR A 445 7.43 23.69 0.06
N PHE A 446 7.16 23.70 -1.25
CA PHE A 446 7.99 22.99 -2.23
C PHE A 446 9.41 23.56 -2.30
N SER A 447 9.56 24.88 -2.29
CA SER A 447 10.87 25.53 -2.26
C SER A 447 11.71 25.08 -1.06
N ALA A 448 11.06 24.92 0.10
CA ALA A 448 11.72 24.49 1.33
C ALA A 448 12.07 22.99 1.38
N THR A 449 11.24 22.13 0.79
CA THR A 449 11.37 20.66 0.91
C THR A 449 11.98 19.98 -0.31
N ALA A 450 11.99 20.62 -1.49
CA ALA A 450 12.45 20.01 -2.74
C ALA A 450 13.83 19.32 -2.63
N PRO A 451 14.87 19.89 -1.99
CA PRO A 451 16.17 19.23 -1.86
C PRO A 451 16.16 17.92 -1.07
N GLN A 452 15.12 17.68 -0.26
CA GLN A 452 14.98 16.51 0.62
C GLN A 452 14.09 15.42 0.01
N LEU A 453 13.31 15.75 -1.01
CA LEU A 453 12.39 14.82 -1.66
C LEU A 453 13.12 13.90 -2.64
N HIS A 454 12.64 12.67 -2.80
CA HIS A 454 13.07 11.80 -3.89
C HIS A 454 12.83 12.47 -5.25
N ILE A 455 13.73 12.27 -6.22
CA ILE A 455 13.69 12.96 -7.52
C ILE A 455 12.37 12.75 -8.26
N ASN A 456 11.81 11.53 -8.23
CA ASN A 456 10.51 11.25 -8.86
C ASN A 456 9.39 12.08 -8.21
N VAL A 457 9.38 12.21 -6.89
CA VAL A 457 8.38 13.05 -6.17
C VAL A 457 8.54 14.51 -6.57
N GLN A 458 9.78 15.01 -6.66
CA GLN A 458 10.04 16.38 -7.10
C GLN A 458 9.49 16.62 -8.51
N ASN A 459 9.71 15.69 -9.44
CA ASN A 459 9.25 15.81 -10.82
C ASN A 459 7.72 15.85 -10.89
N TYR A 460 7.02 14.96 -10.18
CA TYR A 460 5.56 15.01 -10.12
C TYR A 460 5.03 16.30 -9.49
N VAL A 461 5.66 16.81 -8.44
CA VAL A 461 5.26 18.10 -7.83
C VAL A 461 5.50 19.26 -8.79
N LYS A 462 6.64 19.30 -9.50
CA LYS A 462 6.90 20.31 -10.54
C LYS A 462 5.83 20.30 -11.63
N LYS A 463 5.41 19.11 -12.07
CA LYS A 463 4.32 18.96 -13.04
C LYS A 463 3.00 19.52 -12.53
N ILE A 464 2.65 19.24 -11.27
CA ILE A 464 1.43 19.80 -10.64
C ILE A 464 1.50 21.33 -10.58
N LEU A 465 2.65 21.89 -10.23
CA LEU A 465 2.85 23.33 -10.07
C LEU A 465 3.09 24.08 -11.40
N GLY A 466 3.15 23.37 -12.53
CA GLY A 466 3.46 23.97 -13.84
C GLY A 466 4.88 24.55 -13.92
N LEU A 467 5.83 23.98 -13.18
CA LEU A 467 7.24 24.42 -13.11
C LEU A 467 8.16 23.66 -14.08
N GLU A 468 7.61 22.85 -14.98
CA GLU A 468 8.40 22.20 -16.02
C GLU A 468 9.01 23.27 -16.94
N VAL A 469 10.34 23.20 -17.11
CA VAL A 469 11.02 23.88 -18.21
C VAL A 469 10.71 23.03 -19.44
N ALA A 470 10.18 23.61 -20.51
CA ALA A 470 10.05 22.91 -21.78
C ALA A 470 11.42 22.33 -22.17
N GLU A 471 11.53 20.99 -22.20
CA GLU A 471 12.73 20.29 -22.68
C GLU A 471 12.91 20.43 -24.19
#